data_AF-A0A2T4XSX8-F1
#
_entry.id   AF-A0A2T4XSX8-F1
#
_cell.length_a   1.000
_cell.length_b   1.000
_cell.length_c   1.000
_cell.angle_alpha   90.00
_cell.angle_beta   90.00
_cell.angle_gamma   90.00
#
_symmetry.space_group_name_H-M   'P 1'
#
loop_
_entity.id
_entity.type
_entity.pdbx_description
1 polymer ?
#
loop_
_entity_poly.entity_id
_entity_poly.type
_entity_poly.pdbx_seq_one_letter_code
_entity_poly.pdbx_strand_id
1 'polypeptide(L)'
;MNKNHVVKSNQVIEASYQLSAVEQRIVLAAISRIPKNQPITDDELYPVSINELRQLGVHEKTAYRDLKEGINRLYERSINLS
;
A
#
# COMPACT_ATOMS: atom_id res chain seq x y z
N MET A 1 21.70 -2.68 -13.28
CA MET A 1 21.10 -3.18 -12.02
C MET A 1 20.17 -2.10 -11.50
N ASN A 2 18.88 -2.14 -11.89
CA ASN A 2 17.93 -1.07 -11.60
C ASN A 2 17.48 -1.15 -10.14
N LYS A 3 18.10 -0.34 -9.28
CA LYS A 3 17.63 -0.11 -7.92
C LYS A 3 16.25 0.54 -8.01
N ASN A 4 15.22 -0.17 -7.56
CA ASN A 4 13.89 0.39 -7.34
C ASN A 4 13.95 1.34 -6.13
N HIS A 5 14.44 2.57 -6.37
CA HIS A 5 14.38 3.65 -5.38
C HIS A 5 12.92 4.07 -5.25
N VAL A 6 12.25 3.58 -4.21
CA VAL A 6 10.95 4.09 -3.77
C VAL A 6 11.26 5.32 -2.93
N VAL A 7 11.01 6.50 -3.48
CA VAL A 7 11.14 7.77 -2.74
C VAL A 7 9.80 7.99 -2.03
N LYS A 8 9.68 7.52 -0.78
CA LYS A 8 8.51 7.82 0.06
C LYS A 8 8.70 9.20 0.66
N SER A 9 7.71 10.08 0.51
CA SER A 9 7.65 11.34 1.29
C SER A 9 7.73 11.01 2.78
N ASN A 10 8.40 11.86 3.58
CA ASN A 10 8.55 11.65 5.03
C ASN A 10 7.19 11.46 5.72
N GLN A 11 6.15 12.17 5.26
CA GLN A 11 4.78 12.02 5.76
C GLN A 11 4.21 10.61 5.53
N VAL A 12 4.57 9.95 4.42
CA VAL A 12 4.16 8.57 4.16
C VAL A 12 4.90 7.60 5.09
N ILE A 13 6.16 7.89 5.41
CA ILE A 13 6.93 7.11 6.39
C ILE A 13 6.31 7.27 7.78
N GLU A 14 5.98 8.49 8.18
CA GLU A 14 5.35 8.78 9.48
C GLU A 14 3.98 8.11 9.60
N ALA A 15 3.12 8.25 8.58
CA ALA A 15 1.82 7.58 8.53
C ALA A 15 1.97 6.05 8.57
N SER A 16 3.05 5.49 8.01
CA SER A 16 3.30 4.05 8.03
C SER A 16 3.44 3.49 9.45
N TYR A 17 3.91 4.26 10.44
CA TYR A 17 4.04 3.78 11.83
C TYR A 17 2.69 3.49 12.50
N GLN A 18 1.60 4.08 12.02
CA GLN A 18 0.26 3.83 12.54
C GLN A 18 -0.45 2.66 11.83
N LEU A 19 0.13 2.15 10.75
CA LEU A 19 -0.40 1.07 9.94
C LEU A 19 0.09 -0.29 10.45
N SER A 20 -0.80 -1.27 10.47
CA SER A 20 -0.46 -2.68 10.63
C SER A 20 0.37 -3.18 9.44
N ALA A 21 1.06 -4.31 9.63
CA ALA A 21 1.88 -4.90 8.59
C ALA A 21 1.11 -5.23 7.30
N VAL A 22 -0.20 -5.52 7.39
CA VAL A 22 -1.03 -5.79 6.20
C VAL A 22 -1.36 -4.48 5.47
N GLU A 23 -1.73 -3.43 6.19
CA GLU A 23 -1.99 -2.10 5.62
C GLU A 23 -0.75 -1.53 4.93
N GLN A 24 0.43 -1.68 5.55
CA GLN A 24 1.69 -1.27 4.94
C GLN A 24 1.99 -2.03 3.64
N ARG A 25 1.68 -3.34 3.57
CA ARG A 25 1.84 -4.15 2.35
C ARG A 25 0.89 -3.70 1.24
N ILE A 26 -0.36 -3.38 1.57
CA ILE A 26 -1.34 -2.85 0.62
C ILE A 26 -0.84 -1.54 0.02
N VAL A 27 -0.41 -0.60 0.87
CA VAL A 27 0.13 0.70 0.42
C VAL A 27 1.39 0.53 -0.43
N LEU A 28 2.31 -0.36 -0.04
CA LEU A 28 3.53 -0.62 -0.81
C LEU A 28 3.21 -1.22 -2.18
N ALA A 29 2.26 -2.15 -2.26
CA ALA A 29 1.82 -2.76 -3.51
C ALA A 29 1.13 -1.75 -4.43
N ALA A 30 0.38 -0.78 -3.88
CA ALA A 30 -0.20 0.30 -4.68
C ALA A 30 0.90 1.25 -5.21
N ILE A 31 1.84 1.67 -4.34
CA ILE A 31 2.95 2.56 -4.73
C ILE A 31 3.83 1.93 -5.81
N SER A 32 4.08 0.61 -5.76
CA SER A 32 4.92 -0.06 -6.76
C SER A 32 4.32 -0.04 -8.17
N ARG A 33 3.01 0.21 -8.30
CA ARG A 33 2.30 0.34 -9.58
C ARG A 33 2.32 1.76 -10.14
N ILE A 34 2.72 2.75 -9.34
CA ILE A 34 2.78 4.14 -9.78
C ILE A 34 3.93 4.30 -10.79
N PRO A 35 3.65 4.78 -12.01
CA PRO A 35 4.69 5.03 -12.99
C PRO A 35 5.67 6.08 -12.49
N LYS A 36 6.96 5.80 -12.63
CA LYS A 36 8.01 6.75 -12.25
C LYS A 36 8.00 7.96 -13.19
N ASN A 37 8.29 9.14 -12.63
CA ASN A 37 8.40 10.40 -13.36
C ASN A 37 7.10 10.85 -14.06
N GLN A 38 5.94 10.39 -13.58
CA GLN A 38 4.64 10.87 -14.03
C GLN A 38 3.91 11.54 -12.86
N PRO A 39 3.10 12.59 -13.14
CA PRO A 39 2.23 13.17 -12.12
C PRO A 39 1.21 12.13 -11.65
N ILE A 40 1.02 12.05 -10.34
CA ILE A 40 0.00 11.20 -9.74
C ILE A 40 -1.30 12.02 -9.72
N THR A 41 -2.36 11.50 -10.34
CA THR A 41 -3.71 12.08 -10.31
C THR A 41 -4.66 11.17 -9.56
N ASP A 42 -5.78 11.72 -9.11
CA ASP A 42 -6.91 11.01 -8.50
C ASP A 42 -7.81 10.31 -9.53
N ASP A 43 -7.62 10.59 -10.82
CA ASP A 43 -8.30 9.91 -11.94
C ASP A 43 -7.81 8.47 -12.16
N GLU A 44 -6.61 8.13 -11.68
CA GLU A 44 -5.97 6.84 -11.94
C GLU A 44 -6.09 5.90 -10.73
N LEU A 45 -6.69 4.73 -10.98
CA LEU A 45 -6.81 3.68 -9.97
C LEU A 45 -5.65 2.69 -10.08
N TYR A 46 -5.01 2.41 -8.95
CA TYR A 46 -3.97 1.40 -8.82
C TYR A 46 -4.54 0.17 -8.11
N PRO A 47 -5.12 -0.81 -8.83
CA PRO A 47 -5.65 -2.01 -8.19
C PRO A 47 -4.53 -2.74 -7.43
N VAL A 48 -4.86 -3.56 -6.44
CA VAL A 48 -3.92 -4.47 -5.73
C VAL A 48 -4.56 -5.85 -5.67
N SER A 49 -3.83 -6.89 -6.10
CA SER A 49 -4.35 -8.26 -6.09
C SER A 49 -3.92 -9.03 -4.83
N ILE A 50 -4.73 -10.02 -4.44
CA ILE A 50 -4.41 -10.94 -3.33
C ILE A 50 -3.10 -11.70 -3.62
N ASN A 51 -2.84 -12.03 -4.89
CA ASN A 51 -1.64 -12.76 -5.27
C ASN A 51 -0.36 -11.95 -5.01
N GLU A 52 -0.39 -10.64 -5.22
CA GLU A 52 0.74 -9.76 -4.88
C GLU A 52 0.97 -9.69 -3.37
N LEU A 53 -0.10 -9.64 -2.57
CA LEU A 53 0.04 -9.63 -1.12
C LEU A 53 0.56 -10.97 -0.58
N ARG A 54 0.21 -12.08 -1.21
CA ARG A 54 0.81 -13.39 -0.91
C ARG A 54 2.31 -13.39 -1.19
N GLN A 55 2.75 -12.79 -2.30
CA GLN A 55 4.18 -12.63 -2.60
C GLN A 55 4.89 -11.73 -1.57
N LEU A 56 4.16 -10.82 -0.92
CA LEU A 56 4.66 -9.98 0.18
C LEU A 56 4.56 -10.65 1.57
N GLY A 57 4.29 -11.96 1.62
CA GLY A 57 4.33 -12.77 2.83
C GLY A 57 3.03 -12.83 3.63
N VAL A 58 1.88 -12.51 3.02
CA VAL A 58 0.57 -12.75 3.64
C VAL A 58 0.17 -14.21 3.48
N HIS A 59 -0.28 -14.84 4.57
CA HIS A 59 -0.62 -16.25 4.59
C HIS A 59 -1.84 -16.57 3.70
N GLU A 60 -1.73 -17.58 2.84
CA GLU A 60 -2.75 -17.95 1.83
C GLU A 60 -4.18 -18.05 2.38
N LYS A 61 -4.35 -18.78 3.49
CA LYS A 61 -5.68 -19.04 4.06
C LYS A 61 -6.32 -17.81 4.67
N THR A 62 -5.53 -16.81 5.06
CA THR A 62 -6.02 -15.60 5.73
C THR A 62 -5.95 -14.37 4.84
N ALA A 63 -5.23 -14.45 3.70
CA ALA A 63 -4.94 -13.32 2.84
C ALA A 63 -6.18 -12.55 2.40
N TYR A 64 -7.28 -13.24 2.09
CA TYR A 64 -8.53 -12.57 1.71
C TYR A 64 -9.13 -11.77 2.86
N ARG A 65 -9.24 -12.39 4.05
CA ARG A 65 -9.79 -11.72 5.25
C ARG A 65 -8.90 -10.56 5.67
N ASP A 66 -7.60 -10.81 5.78
CA ASP A 66 -6.64 -9.83 6.25
C ASP A 66 -6.57 -8.64 5.27
N LEU A 67 -6.68 -8.90 3.96
CA LEU A 67 -6.81 -7.85 2.94
C LEU A 67 -8.09 -7.03 3.12
N LYS A 68 -9.24 -7.71 3.26
CA LYS A 68 -10.54 -7.03 3.43
C LYS A 68 -10.55 -6.14 4.67
N GLU A 69 -10.06 -6.65 5.79
CA GLU A 69 -9.93 -5.89 7.02
C GLU A 69 -8.92 -4.73 6.87
N GLY A 70 -7.78 -4.98 6.23
CA GLY A 70 -6.76 -3.95 5.98
C GLY A 70 -7.27 -2.81 5.09
N ILE A 71 -8.02 -3.12 4.04
CA ILE A 71 -8.64 -2.10 3.16
C ILE A 71 -9.67 -1.28 3.95
N ASN A 72 -10.54 -1.93 4.70
CA ASN A 72 -11.57 -1.22 5.48
C ASN A 72 -10.91 -0.28 6.50
N ARG A 73 -9.87 -0.73 7.20
CA ARG A 73 -9.14 0.13 8.15
C ARG A 73 -8.39 1.27 7.48
N LEU A 74 -7.76 1.04 6.32
CA LEU A 74 -7.12 2.10 5.53
C LEU A 74 -8.13 3.15 5.07
N TYR A 75 -9.33 2.73 4.69
CA TYR A 75 -10.40 3.64 4.26
C TYR A 75 -10.96 4.45 5.44
N GLU A 76 -11.22 3.81 6.58
CA GLU A 76 -11.70 4.48 7.80
C GLU A 76 -10.64 5.39 8.43
N ARG A 77 -9.36 5.02 8.32
CA ARG A 77 -8.21 5.84 8.69
C ARG A 77 -7.80 6.71 7.51
N SER A 78 -8.68 7.61 7.09
CA SER A 78 -8.25 8.77 6.31
C SER A 78 -7.15 9.49 7.10
N ILE A 79 -5.94 9.52 6.54
CA ILE A 79 -4.74 10.07 7.17
C ILE A 79 -5.03 11.54 7.51
N ASN A 80 -5.14 11.86 8.80
CA ASN A 80 -5.11 13.25 9.25
C ASN A 80 -3.67 13.75 9.09
N LEU A 81 -3.38 14.36 7.95
CA LEU A 81 -2.19 15.19 7.77
C LEU A 81 -2.50 16.55 8.41
N SER A 82 -2.41 16.62 9.74
CA SER A 82 -2.41 17.87 10.50
C SER A 82 -0.99 18.39 10.66
#